data_AF-A0A0D2ZZJ8-F1
#
_entry.id   AF-A0A0D2ZZJ8-F1
#
_cell.length_a   1.000
_cell.length_b   1.000
_cell.length_c   1.000
_cell.angle_alpha   90.00
_cell.angle_beta   90.00
_cell.angle_gamma   90.00
#
_symmetry.space_group_name_H-M   'P 1'
#
loop_
_entity.id
_entity.type
_entity.pdbx_description
1 polymer ?
#
loop_
_entity_poly.entity_id
_entity_poly.type
_entity_poly.pdbx_seq_one_letter_code
_entity_poly.pdbx_strand_id
1 'polypeptide(L)' 'MVNRIFLTLQSCMKEIMKCGGQNKYKIPHMKKSVLEKNGLLPTRISCDAMLVQNVISTLGSLE' A
#
# COMPACT_ATOMS: atom_id res chain seq x y z
N MET A 1 2.68 14.22 11.31
CA MET A 1 3.76 13.21 11.13
C MET A 1 3.21 11.77 11.10
N VAL A 2 2.41 11.34 12.08
CA VAL A 2 1.84 9.98 12.15
C VAL A 2 1.14 9.55 10.85
N ASN A 3 0.30 10.42 10.26
CA ASN A 3 -0.41 10.13 9.00
C ASN A 3 0.54 9.79 7.84
N ARG A 4 1.69 10.47 7.75
CA ARG A 4 2.67 10.24 6.68
C ARG A 4 3.34 8.87 6.81
N ILE A 5 3.61 8.44 8.04
CA ILE A 5 4.20 7.12 8.33
C ILE A 5 3.17 6.04 8.00
N PHE A 6 1.92 6.22 8.46
CA PHE A 6 0.85 5.26 8.22
C PHE A 6 0.54 5.05 6.73
N LEU A 7 0.50 6.12 5.93
CA LEU A 7 0.34 6.01 4.47
C LEU A 7 1.52 5.31 3.77
N THR A 8 2.72 5.48 4.31
CA THR A 8 3.91 4.80 3.78
C THR A 8 3.84 3.31 4.07
N LEU A 9 3.41 2.92 5.27
CA LEU A 9 3.17 1.53 5.62
C LEU A 9 2.08 0.89 4.74
N GLN A 10 0.96 1.58 4.52
CA GLN A 10 -0.09 1.10 3.62
C GLN A 10 0.42 0.91 2.18
N SER A 11 1.26 1.84 1.69
CA SER A 11 1.88 1.71 0.37
C SER A 11 2.83 0.51 0.31
N CYS A 12 3.59 0.27 1.37
CA CYS A 12 4.46 -0.90 1.52
C CYS A 12 3.66 -2.20 1.41
N MET A 13 2.59 -2.35 2.21
CA MET A 13 1.71 -3.53 2.18
C MET A 13 1.10 -3.76 0.81
N LYS A 14 0.70 -2.70 0.11
CA LYS A 14 0.18 -2.80 -1.26
C LYS A 14 1.21 -3.34 -2.24
N GLU A 15 2.47 -2.91 -2.15
CA GLU A 15 3.53 -3.42 -3.03
C GLU A 15 3.92 -4.87 -2.69
N ILE A 16 3.94 -5.24 -1.41
CA ILE A 16 4.16 -6.63 -0.97
C ILE A 16 3.12 -7.56 -1.62
N MET A 17 1.84 -7.17 -1.58
CA MET A 17 0.76 -7.94 -2.20
C MET A 17 0.97 -8.11 -3.71
N LYS A 18 1.44 -7.08 -4.42
CA LYS A 18 1.72 -7.16 -5.86
C LYS A 18 2.91 -8.06 -6.20
N CYS A 19 3.92 -8.12 -5.34
CA CYS A 19 5.11 -8.94 -5.54
C CYS A 19 4.98 -10.35 -4.93
N GLY A 20 3.77 -10.75 -4.50
CA GLY A 20 3.53 -12.08 -3.94
C GLY A 20 4.26 -12.34 -2.62
N GLY A 21 4.38 -11.33 -1.76
CA GLY A 21 5.01 -11.47 -0.44
C GLY A 21 6.52 -11.19 -0.41
N GLN A 22 7.15 -10.86 -1.54
CA GLN A 22 8.57 -10.53 -1.60
C GLN A 22 8.89 -9.13 -1.07
N ASN A 23 10.14 -8.92 -0.64
CA ASN A 23 10.64 -7.64 -0.14
C ASN A 23 11.28 -6.73 -1.20
N LYS A 24 11.35 -7.19 -2.46
CA LYS A 24 12.00 -6.46 -3.55
C LYS A 24 10.99 -5.59 -4.30
N TYR A 25 10.57 -4.49 -3.69
CA TYR A 25 9.67 -3.51 -4.30
C TYR A 25 10.14 -2.07 -4.07
N LYS A 26 9.61 -1.15 -4.88
CA LYS A 26 9.84 0.28 -4.73
C LYS A 26 8.58 0.94 -4.20
N ILE A 27 8.68 1.65 -3.09
CA ILE A 27 7.53 2.41 -2.56
C ILE A 27 7.32 3.66 -3.42
N PRO A 28 6.13 3.85 -4.03
CA PRO A 28 5.86 5.02 -4.87
C PRO A 28 5.88 6.32 -4.05
N HIS A 29 6.51 7.37 -4.60
CA HIS A 29 6.63 8.65 -3.91
C HIS A 29 5.37 9.52 -4.10
N MET A 30 4.50 9.58 -3.08
CA MET A 30 3.21 10.30 -3.12
C MET A 30 3.30 11.81 -2.79
N LYS A 31 4.51 12.39 -2.66
CA LYS A 31 4.69 13.81 -2.28
C LYS A 31 3.87 14.22 -1.04
N LYS A 32 3.83 13.35 -0.02
CA LYS A 32 3.01 13.49 1.20
C LYS A 32 3.10 14.88 1.86
N SER A 33 4.30 15.47 1.91
CA SER A 33 4.49 16.82 2.46
C SER A 33 3.75 17.92 1.69
N VAL A 34 3.64 17.80 0.37
CA VAL A 34 2.93 18.76 -0.48
C VAL A 34 1.42 18.58 -0.31
N LEU A 35 0.94 17.34 -0.33
CA LEU A 35 -0.47 17.04 -0.12
C LEU A 35 -0.96 17.49 1.27
N GLU A 36 -0.15 17.28 2.31
CA GLU A 36 -0.50 17.72 3.67
C GLU A 36 -0.57 19.24 3.78
N LYS A 37 0.36 19.98 3.16
CA LYS A 37 0.32 21.45 3.10
C LYS A 37 -0.93 21.98 2.40
N ASN A 38 -1.42 21.27 1.39
CA ASN A 38 -2.62 21.66 0.65
C ASN A 38 -3.92 21.14 1.31
N GLY A 39 -3.85 20.43 2.44
CA GLY A 39 -5.02 19.81 3.07
C GLY A 39 -5.60 18.63 2.28
N LEU A 40 -4.87 18.11 1.29
CA LEU A 40 -5.28 17.05 0.38
C LEU A 40 -4.62 15.69 0.70
N LEU A 41 -3.98 15.57 1.86
CA LEU A 41 -3.37 14.30 2.25
C LEU A 41 -4.47 13.27 2.55
N PRO A 42 -4.53 12.14 1.82
CA PRO A 42 -5.51 11.11 2.11
C PRO A 42 -5.23 10.47 3.48
N THR A 43 -6.26 9.93 4.12
CA THR A 43 -6.12 9.19 5.38
C THR A 43 -5.80 7.70 5.15
N ARG A 44 -6.13 7.18 3.96
CA ARG A 44 -5.91 5.79 3.54
C ARG A 44 -5.49 5.68 2.08
N ILE A 45 -4.74 4.64 1.74
CA ILE A 45 -4.38 4.31 0.36
C ILE A 45 -5.42 3.33 -0.19
N SER A 46 -5.96 3.61 -1.38
CA SER A 46 -6.86 2.68 -2.06
C SER A 46 -6.12 1.42 -2.51
N CYS A 47 -6.67 0.26 -2.17
CA CYS A 47 -6.21 -1.04 -2.63
C CYS A 47 -7.21 -1.61 -3.64
N ASP A 48 -6.69 -2.26 -4.67
CA ASP A 48 -7.51 -2.88 -5.72
C ASP A 48 -8.16 -4.16 -5.17
N ALA A 49 -9.47 -4.32 -5.38
CA ALA A 49 -10.20 -5.45 -4.83
C ALA A 49 -9.78 -6.78 -5.48
N MET A 50 -9.45 -6.78 -6.78
CA MET A 50 -8.96 -7.99 -7.46
C MET A 50 -7.59 -8.38 -6.94
N LEU A 51 -6.70 -7.42 -6.67
CA LEU A 51 -5.41 -7.70 -6.02
C LEU A 51 -5.61 -8.42 -4.68
N VAL A 52 -6.54 -7.96 -3.85
CA VAL A 52 -6.83 -8.60 -2.56
C VAL A 52 -7.38 -10.01 -2.76
N GLN A 53 -8.31 -10.22 -3.68
CA GLN A 53 -8.85 -11.55 -4.00
C GLN A 53 -7.76 -12.50 -4.50
N ASN A 54 -6.86 -12.04 -5.37
CA ASN A 54 -5.75 -12.83 -5.88
C ASN A 54 -4.81 -13.28 -4.76
N VAL A 55 -4.49 -12.38 -3.83
CA VAL A 55 -3.65 -12.72 -2.67
C VAL A 55 -4.37 -13.72 -1.76
N ILE A 56 -5.65 -13.52 -1.47
CA ILE A 56 -6.45 -14.46 -0.65
C ILE A 56 -6.48 -15.85 -1.30
N SER A 57 -6.73 -15.93 -2.61
CA SER A 57 -6.73 -17.18 -3.35
C SER A 57 -5.36 -17.87 -3.34
N THR A 58 -4.28 -17.10 -3.50
CA THR A 58 -2.91 -17.64 -3.45
C THR A 58 -2.58 -18.19 -2.07
N LEU A 59 -2.95 -17.47 -1.01
CA LEU A 59 -2.73 -17.90 0.38
C LEU A 59 -3.57 -19.13 0.75
N GLY A 60 -4.82 -19.21 0.29
CA GLY A 60 -5.70 -20.37 0.52
C GLY A 60 -5.35 -21.59 -0.34
N SER A 61 -4.48 -21.44 -1.36
CA SER A 61 -3.99 -22.55 -2.17
C SER A 61 -2.67 -23.14 -1.65
N LEU A 62 -2.12 -22.59 -0.55
CA LEU A 62 -0.90 -23.06 0.12
C LEU A 62 -1.19 -24.13 1.19
N GLU A 63 -2.40 -24.68 1.21
CA GLU A 63 -2.83 -25.81 2.06
C GLU A 63 -2.61 -27.16 1.37
#